data_AF-A0A2N1HXU6-F1
#
_entry.id   AF-A0A2N1HXU6-F1
#
_cell.length_a   1.000
_cell.length_b   1.000
_cell.length_c   1.000
_cell.angle_alpha   90.00
_cell.angle_beta   90.00
_cell.angle_gamma   90.00
#
_symmetry.space_group_name_H-M   'P 1'
#
loop_
_entity.id
_entity.type
_entity.pdbx_description
1 polymer ?
#
loop_
_entity_poly.entity_id
_entity_poly.type
_entity_poly.pdbx_seq_one_letter_code
_entity_poly.pdbx_strand_id
1 'polypeptide(L)'
;MQHPRYWINSNENGLYCEALDAYIDPVNPVHRAIITHGHADHARPGHGEVYATPETMAIMRIRYGDNHAEKQIELNYSNNISLRNGSLMFKPAGHILGSAQAVIDHSDHRLVLSGDYKRSHDPTCAAFEVTQCDVFVSEATFGLPVFKHPPINQEVNKLLTSLALFPERCHLVGVYALGKCQRVILALRELGYHKPIYMHGALLKLCELYSSYGVTLGDMIPVTEVESLKSLAGEIVLAPPSALHDRWSRKLPNVMTAMASGWMQIRARSKQRKAELPLIISDHCDWPELLQTLKQVNPQEVWVTHGREAALVHQAQLMGYQAKALSLIGRSDGDDDGE
;
A
#
# COMPACT_ATOMS: atom_id res chain seq x y z
N MET A 1 -17.73 27.91 10.84
CA MET A 1 -17.53 26.64 11.58
C MET A 1 -17.93 25.39 10.77
N GLN A 2 -18.16 25.48 9.45
CA GLN A 2 -18.62 24.34 8.63
C GLN A 2 -17.48 23.65 7.85
N HIS A 3 -16.43 24.39 7.51
CA HIS A 3 -15.28 23.89 6.73
C HIS A 3 -14.52 22.74 7.45
N PRO A 4 -14.00 21.73 6.72
CA PRO A 4 -13.23 20.60 7.28
C PRO A 4 -12.16 20.95 8.31
N ARG A 5 -11.50 22.10 8.14
CA ARG A 5 -10.49 22.63 9.08
C ARG A 5 -10.96 22.77 10.54
N TYR A 6 -12.27 22.82 10.78
CA TYR A 6 -12.85 22.98 12.13
C TYR A 6 -13.26 21.67 12.78
N TRP A 7 -13.36 20.58 12.01
CA TRP A 7 -13.80 19.26 12.52
C TRP A 7 -12.82 18.13 12.19
N ILE A 8 -11.67 18.45 11.58
CA ILE A 8 -10.50 17.57 11.48
C ILE A 8 -9.36 18.12 12.33
N ASN A 9 -8.89 17.30 13.27
CA ASN A 9 -7.80 17.65 14.19
C ASN A 9 -6.81 16.49 14.31
N SER A 10 -5.53 16.79 14.49
CA SER A 10 -4.50 15.79 14.78
C SER A 10 -4.19 15.75 16.27
N ASN A 11 -4.02 14.56 16.83
CA ASN A 11 -3.53 14.34 18.19
C ASN A 11 -2.61 13.11 18.25
N GLU A 12 -2.24 12.65 19.44
CA GLU A 12 -1.37 11.50 19.66
C GLU A 12 -1.91 10.17 19.13
N ASN A 13 -3.22 10.06 18.89
CA ASN A 13 -3.85 8.86 18.32
C ASN A 13 -3.96 8.92 16.80
N GLY A 14 -3.62 10.05 16.17
CA GLY A 14 -3.69 10.26 14.73
C GLY A 14 -4.71 11.34 14.34
N LEU A 15 -5.42 11.12 13.24
CA LEU A 15 -6.34 12.09 12.66
C LEU A 15 -7.77 11.86 13.18
N TYR A 16 -8.27 12.78 13.98
CA TYR A 16 -9.62 12.76 14.55
C TYR A 16 -10.60 13.58 13.70
N CYS A 17 -11.72 12.96 13.34
CA CYS A 17 -12.86 13.59 12.72
C CYS A 17 -13.97 13.78 13.75
N GLU A 18 -14.17 15.01 14.21
CA GLU A 18 -15.21 15.35 15.17
C GLU A 18 -16.61 15.10 14.59
N ALA A 19 -16.84 15.36 13.30
CA ALA A 19 -18.14 15.19 12.66
C ALA A 19 -18.68 13.76 12.77
N LEU A 20 -17.78 12.76 12.66
CA LEU A 20 -18.11 11.34 12.77
C LEU A 20 -17.82 10.77 14.17
N ASP A 21 -17.15 11.53 15.04
CA ASP A 21 -16.55 11.03 16.29
C ASP A 21 -15.74 9.74 16.04
N ALA A 22 -14.76 9.86 15.13
CA ALA A 22 -13.98 8.74 14.62
C ALA A 22 -12.53 9.17 14.35
N TYR A 23 -11.60 8.24 14.50
CA TYR A 23 -10.23 8.41 14.01
C TYR A 23 -10.04 7.74 12.67
N ILE A 24 -9.25 8.35 11.78
CA ILE A 24 -8.85 7.74 10.50
C ILE A 24 -7.44 7.20 10.66
N ASP A 25 -7.27 5.90 10.38
CA ASP A 25 -6.04 5.14 10.51
C ASP A 25 -5.29 5.43 11.83
N PRO A 26 -5.93 5.27 13.00
CA PRO A 26 -5.31 5.60 14.28
C PRO A 26 -4.11 4.71 14.59
N VAL A 27 -3.09 5.30 15.23
CA VAL A 27 -1.86 4.58 15.63
C VAL A 27 -2.00 3.85 16.97
N ASN A 28 -3.03 4.18 17.77
CA ASN A 28 -3.35 3.57 19.05
C ASN A 28 -4.82 3.09 19.07
N PRO A 29 -5.18 2.15 19.97
CA PRO A 29 -6.58 1.78 20.21
C PRO A 29 -7.48 2.98 20.54
N VAL A 30 -8.67 3.01 19.94
CA VAL A 30 -9.65 4.10 20.06
C VAL A 30 -11.08 3.53 20.03
N HIS A 31 -12.06 4.34 20.44
CA HIS A 31 -13.46 3.93 20.42
C HIS A 31 -13.99 3.65 19.01
N ARG A 32 -13.66 4.50 18.02
CA ARG A 32 -14.08 4.33 16.62
C ARG A 32 -12.92 4.60 15.67
N ALA A 33 -12.57 3.60 14.86
CA ALA A 33 -11.53 3.65 13.86
C ALA A 33 -12.11 3.44 12.45
N ILE A 34 -11.75 4.32 11.53
CA ILE A 34 -11.97 4.19 10.09
C ILE A 34 -10.62 3.77 9.50
N ILE A 35 -10.57 2.59 8.90
CA ILE A 35 -9.32 2.02 8.37
C ILE A 35 -9.38 2.05 6.85
N THR A 36 -8.45 2.77 6.24
CA THR A 36 -8.36 2.92 4.78
C THR A 36 -7.89 1.63 4.12
N HIS A 37 -6.94 0.91 4.73
CA HIS A 37 -6.41 -0.34 4.22
C HIS A 37 -5.62 -1.14 5.28
N GLY A 38 -5.28 -2.39 4.97
CA GLY A 38 -4.75 -3.38 5.92
C GLY A 38 -3.23 -3.43 6.12
N HIS A 39 -2.45 -2.39 5.76
CA HIS A 39 -1.04 -2.30 6.16
C HIS A 39 -0.93 -1.89 7.63
N ALA A 40 0.13 -2.32 8.32
CA ALA A 40 0.20 -2.20 9.77
C ALA A 40 0.39 -0.77 10.27
N ASP A 41 0.88 0.15 9.44
CA ASP A 41 1.00 1.58 9.73
C ASP A 41 -0.33 2.36 9.59
N HIS A 42 -1.36 1.70 9.05
CA HIS A 42 -2.74 2.20 8.95
C HIS A 42 -3.74 1.42 9.82
N ALA A 43 -3.57 0.09 9.92
CA ALA A 43 -4.47 -0.80 10.64
C ALA A 43 -3.84 -1.30 11.95
N ARG A 44 -4.50 -1.03 13.08
CA ARG A 44 -4.12 -1.55 14.40
C ARG A 44 -5.27 -2.36 15.01
N PRO A 45 -4.99 -3.32 15.91
CA PRO A 45 -6.03 -4.01 16.66
C PRO A 45 -6.41 -3.26 17.95
N GLY A 46 -7.47 -3.71 18.61
CA GLY A 46 -7.90 -3.26 19.94
C GLY A 46 -8.89 -2.10 19.94
N HIS A 47 -9.42 -1.71 18.78
CA HIS A 47 -10.44 -0.66 18.69
C HIS A 47 -11.81 -1.16 19.16
N GLY A 48 -12.66 -0.24 19.64
CA GLY A 48 -14.06 -0.54 19.95
C GLY A 48 -14.84 -0.87 18.67
N GLU A 49 -14.98 0.09 17.77
CA GLU A 49 -15.61 -0.06 16.47
C GLU A 49 -14.60 0.14 15.35
N VAL A 50 -14.56 -0.77 14.37
CA VAL A 50 -13.76 -0.62 13.16
C VAL A 50 -14.65 -0.59 11.93
N TYR A 51 -14.47 0.44 11.11
CA TYR A 51 -15.13 0.63 9.82
C TYR A 51 -14.09 0.47 8.71
N ALA A 52 -14.26 -0.52 7.84
CA ALA A 52 -13.43 -0.70 6.65
C ALA A 52 -14.18 -1.49 5.56
N THR A 53 -13.53 -1.69 4.42
CA THR A 53 -13.99 -2.63 3.40
C THR A 53 -13.93 -4.08 3.90
N PRO A 54 -14.79 -4.99 3.38
CA PRO A 54 -14.75 -6.41 3.75
C PRO A 54 -13.36 -7.05 3.59
N GLU A 55 -12.66 -6.69 2.52
CA GLU A 55 -11.31 -7.14 2.23
C GLU A 55 -10.30 -6.65 3.27
N THR A 56 -10.38 -5.38 3.66
CA THR A 56 -9.51 -4.82 4.72
C THR A 56 -9.79 -5.49 6.05
N MET A 57 -11.06 -5.76 6.39
CA MET A 57 -11.42 -6.54 7.58
C MET A 57 -10.82 -7.95 7.53
N ALA A 58 -10.88 -8.63 6.38
CA ALA A 58 -10.29 -9.96 6.22
C ALA A 58 -8.75 -9.95 6.38
N ILE A 59 -8.06 -8.92 5.86
CA ILE A 59 -6.62 -8.72 6.09
C ILE A 59 -6.33 -8.54 7.58
N MET A 60 -7.12 -7.71 8.27
CA MET A 60 -6.97 -7.48 9.71
C MET A 60 -7.19 -8.77 10.52
N ARG A 61 -8.16 -9.63 10.13
CA ARG A 61 -8.36 -10.95 10.75
C ARG A 61 -7.14 -11.86 10.60
N ILE A 62 -6.51 -11.89 9.43
CA ILE A 62 -5.28 -12.68 9.22
C ILE A 62 -4.13 -12.18 10.09
N ARG A 63 -3.97 -10.86 10.22
CA ARG A 63 -2.85 -10.26 10.97
C ARG A 63 -3.03 -10.31 12.48
N TYR A 64 -4.24 -10.04 12.95
CA TYR A 64 -4.52 -9.75 14.37
C TYR A 64 -5.55 -10.68 15.02
N GLY A 65 -6.11 -11.62 14.24
CA GLY A 65 -7.15 -12.56 14.69
C GLY A 65 -8.56 -12.03 14.52
N ASP A 66 -9.54 -12.91 14.70
CA ASP A 66 -10.96 -12.60 14.50
C ASP A 66 -11.50 -11.57 15.49
N ASN A 67 -10.87 -11.43 16.66
CA ASN A 67 -11.25 -10.49 17.72
C ASN A 67 -10.39 -9.21 17.72
N HIS A 68 -9.93 -8.76 16.55
CA HIS A 68 -9.10 -7.56 16.43
C HIS A 68 -9.83 -6.25 16.81
N ALA A 69 -11.15 -6.27 16.93
CA ALA A 69 -11.99 -5.16 17.40
C ALA A 69 -13.26 -5.70 18.06
N GLU A 70 -13.89 -4.91 18.96
CA GLU A 70 -15.14 -5.31 19.64
C GLU A 70 -16.32 -5.40 18.66
N LYS A 71 -16.38 -4.46 17.70
CA LYS A 71 -17.35 -4.43 16.60
C LYS A 71 -16.64 -4.19 15.27
N GLN A 72 -16.94 -5.02 14.28
CA GLN A 72 -16.43 -4.92 12.92
C GLN A 72 -17.57 -4.53 11.99
N ILE A 73 -17.48 -3.37 11.34
CA ILE A 73 -18.47 -2.82 10.42
C ILE A 73 -17.87 -2.82 9.02
N GLU A 74 -18.25 -3.83 8.23
CA GLU A 74 -17.85 -3.96 6.84
C GLU A 74 -18.72 -3.07 5.93
N LEU A 75 -18.08 -2.20 5.16
CA LEU A 75 -18.74 -1.30 4.22
C LEU A 75 -18.21 -1.54 2.81
N ASN A 76 -19.08 -2.03 1.92
CA ASN A 76 -18.77 -2.10 0.50
C ASN A 76 -18.53 -0.71 -0.08
N TYR A 77 -17.72 -0.62 -1.14
CA TYR A 77 -17.51 0.64 -1.85
C TYR A 77 -18.83 1.29 -2.26
N SER A 78 -18.87 2.62 -2.17
CA SER A 78 -20.03 3.46 -2.48
C SER A 78 -21.26 3.27 -1.57
N ASN A 79 -21.23 2.39 -0.57
CA ASN A 79 -22.27 2.37 0.47
C ASN A 79 -22.00 3.47 1.49
N ASN A 80 -23.04 4.24 1.80
CA ASN A 80 -22.97 5.33 2.77
C ASN A 80 -23.49 4.88 4.14
N ILE A 81 -22.82 5.30 5.22
CA ILE A 81 -23.31 5.14 6.60
C ILE A 81 -23.31 6.49 7.31
N SER A 82 -24.41 6.83 7.98
CA SER A 82 -24.48 8.02 8.83
C SER A 82 -23.81 7.74 10.18
N LEU A 83 -22.90 8.61 10.59
CA LEU A 83 -22.20 8.54 11.88
C LEU A 83 -22.24 9.90 12.55
N ARG A 84 -22.82 9.95 13.76
CA ARG A 84 -23.02 11.17 14.55
C ARG A 84 -23.68 12.29 13.73
N ASN A 85 -22.90 13.23 13.21
CA ASN A 85 -23.39 14.42 12.50
C ASN A 85 -23.01 14.42 11.01
N GLY A 86 -22.32 13.41 10.52
CA GLY A 86 -21.89 13.30 9.11
C GLY A 86 -22.17 11.91 8.53
N SER A 87 -21.60 11.65 7.37
CA SER A 87 -21.63 10.31 6.76
C SER A 87 -20.28 9.88 6.23
N LEU A 88 -20.04 8.57 6.24
CA LEU A 88 -18.84 7.90 5.75
C LEU A 88 -19.19 7.00 4.56
N MET A 89 -18.38 7.08 3.51
CA MET A 89 -18.39 6.17 2.38
C MET A 89 -16.96 5.82 1.99
N PHE A 90 -16.75 4.60 1.50
CA PHE A 90 -15.47 4.21 0.90
C PHE A 90 -15.50 4.26 -0.63
N LYS A 91 -14.42 4.76 -1.23
CA LYS A 91 -14.17 4.70 -2.67
C LYS A 91 -12.85 3.99 -2.96
N PRO A 92 -12.70 3.24 -4.07
CA PRO A 92 -11.44 2.53 -4.36
C PRO A 92 -10.20 3.42 -4.36
N ALA A 93 -9.10 2.98 -3.75
CA ALA A 93 -7.81 3.68 -3.73
C ALA A 93 -6.74 3.08 -4.67
N GLY A 94 -6.95 1.88 -5.22
CA GLY A 94 -6.00 1.26 -6.16
C GLY A 94 -4.65 0.86 -5.57
N HIS A 95 -4.48 0.89 -4.24
CA HIS A 95 -3.23 0.58 -3.56
C HIS A 95 -3.00 -0.92 -3.41
N ILE A 96 -3.89 -1.57 -2.64
CA ILE A 96 -3.94 -3.02 -2.36
C ILE A 96 -5.39 -3.52 -2.31
N LEU A 97 -5.59 -4.84 -2.22
CA LEU A 97 -6.91 -5.45 -2.02
C LEU A 97 -7.66 -4.77 -0.85
N GLY A 98 -8.86 -4.26 -1.12
CA GLY A 98 -9.67 -3.56 -0.13
C GLY A 98 -9.32 -2.10 0.14
N SER A 99 -8.19 -1.59 -0.37
CA SER A 99 -7.78 -0.22 -0.09
C SER A 99 -8.83 0.80 -0.53
N ALA A 100 -9.05 1.80 0.32
CA ALA A 100 -10.14 2.73 0.16
C ALA A 100 -9.77 4.16 0.55
N GLN A 101 -10.28 5.11 -0.23
CA GLN A 101 -10.42 6.50 0.14
C GLN A 101 -11.61 6.62 1.09
N ALA A 102 -11.42 7.32 2.22
CA ALA A 102 -12.50 7.66 3.14
C ALA A 102 -13.15 8.99 2.70
N VAL A 103 -14.41 8.91 2.24
CA VAL A 103 -15.23 10.06 1.84
C VAL A 103 -16.12 10.44 3.01
N ILE A 104 -15.98 11.67 3.48
CA ILE A 104 -16.71 12.20 4.64
C ILE A 104 -17.51 13.41 4.20
N ASP A 105 -18.83 13.32 4.34
CA ASP A 105 -19.76 14.42 4.06
C ASP A 105 -20.28 14.99 5.38
N HIS A 106 -20.15 16.31 5.58
CA HIS A 106 -20.67 17.03 6.75
C HIS A 106 -20.84 18.53 6.46
N SER A 107 -21.98 19.11 6.87
CA SER A 107 -22.27 20.55 6.75
C SER A 107 -22.00 21.13 5.35
N ASP A 108 -22.54 20.47 4.31
CA ASP A 108 -22.37 20.81 2.89
C ASP A 108 -20.93 20.78 2.35
N HIS A 109 -20.00 20.18 3.11
CA HIS A 109 -18.63 19.95 2.68
C HIS A 109 -18.31 18.47 2.53
N ARG A 110 -17.52 18.16 1.51
CA ARG A 110 -16.93 16.85 1.27
C ARG A 110 -15.42 16.87 1.49
N LEU A 111 -14.96 16.04 2.41
CA LEU A 111 -13.55 15.71 2.62
C LEU A 111 -13.28 14.31 2.07
N VAL A 112 -12.20 14.16 1.32
CA VAL A 112 -11.73 12.84 0.87
C VAL A 112 -10.33 12.64 1.41
N LEU A 113 -10.13 11.57 2.19
CA LEU A 113 -8.82 11.10 2.59
C LEU A 113 -8.41 9.95 1.70
N SER A 114 -7.31 10.10 0.97
CA SER A 114 -6.91 9.11 -0.03
C SER A 114 -6.51 7.77 0.58
N GLY A 115 -6.01 7.78 1.82
CA GLY A 115 -5.12 6.72 2.31
C GLY A 115 -3.88 6.64 1.42
N ASP A 116 -3.24 5.49 1.40
CA ASP A 116 -2.27 5.18 0.35
C ASP A 116 -2.99 4.82 -0.94
N TYR A 117 -2.46 5.28 -2.08
CA TYR A 117 -3.14 5.11 -3.34
C TYR A 117 -2.19 5.02 -4.53
N LYS A 118 -2.67 4.37 -5.59
CA LYS A 118 -1.94 4.20 -6.84
C LYS A 118 -2.87 4.33 -8.04
N ARG A 119 -2.35 4.94 -9.11
CA ARG A 119 -3.09 5.18 -10.36
C ARG A 119 -2.81 4.15 -11.45
N SER A 120 -1.61 3.57 -11.47
CA SER A 120 -1.27 2.51 -12.42
C SER A 120 -2.19 1.29 -12.29
N HIS A 121 -2.49 0.68 -13.43
CA HIS A 121 -3.29 -0.54 -13.50
C HIS A 121 -2.69 -1.64 -12.62
N ASP A 122 -3.55 -2.28 -11.84
CA ASP A 122 -3.20 -3.38 -10.96
C ASP A 122 -4.39 -4.34 -10.87
N PRO A 123 -4.28 -5.55 -11.45
CA PRO A 123 -5.36 -6.52 -11.41
C PRO A 123 -5.57 -7.18 -10.03
N THR A 124 -4.75 -6.85 -9.03
CA THR A 124 -4.89 -7.36 -7.66
C THR A 124 -5.84 -6.54 -6.78
N CYS A 125 -6.31 -5.37 -7.25
CA CYS A 125 -7.20 -4.50 -6.48
C CYS A 125 -8.13 -3.66 -7.37
N ALA A 126 -9.15 -3.03 -6.76
CA ALA A 126 -10.02 -2.12 -7.48
C ALA A 126 -9.28 -0.83 -7.84
N ALA A 127 -9.34 -0.41 -9.11
CA ALA A 127 -8.66 0.78 -9.60
C ALA A 127 -9.12 2.05 -8.87
N PHE A 128 -8.19 3.00 -8.65
CA PHE A 128 -8.48 4.27 -8.01
C PHE A 128 -9.66 5.00 -8.68
N GLU A 129 -10.64 5.41 -7.88
CA GLU A 129 -11.80 6.17 -8.35
C GLU A 129 -11.64 7.67 -8.07
N VAL A 130 -11.63 8.50 -9.11
CA VAL A 130 -11.58 9.97 -8.94
C VAL A 130 -12.85 10.45 -8.25
N THR A 131 -12.70 11.02 -7.06
CA THR A 131 -13.82 11.53 -6.26
C THR A 131 -13.68 13.04 -6.07
N GLN A 132 -14.59 13.83 -6.66
CA GLN A 132 -14.62 15.29 -6.46
C GLN A 132 -14.92 15.63 -4.99
N CYS A 133 -14.26 16.64 -4.45
CA CYS A 133 -14.42 17.08 -3.07
C CYS A 133 -14.00 18.54 -2.87
N ASP A 134 -14.33 19.12 -1.72
CA ASP A 134 -13.85 20.46 -1.35
C ASP A 134 -12.40 20.40 -0.86
N VAL A 135 -12.10 19.38 -0.05
CA VAL A 135 -10.78 19.15 0.52
C VAL A 135 -10.31 17.73 0.20
N PHE A 136 -9.14 17.63 -0.42
CA PHE A 136 -8.48 16.34 -0.69
C PHE A 136 -7.26 16.18 0.20
N VAL A 137 -7.21 15.12 0.99
CA VAL A 137 -6.03 14.73 1.76
C VAL A 137 -5.28 13.67 0.97
N SER A 138 -4.07 13.98 0.51
CA SER A 138 -3.21 13.09 -0.29
C SER A 138 -2.02 12.60 0.53
N GLU A 139 -1.63 11.34 0.34
CA GLU A 139 -0.27 10.88 0.67
C GLU A 139 0.79 11.55 -0.23
N ALA A 140 2.06 11.47 0.19
CA ALA A 140 3.22 12.01 -0.52
C ALA A 140 4.46 11.11 -0.37
N THR A 141 4.30 9.78 -0.34
CA THR A 141 5.39 8.81 -0.17
C THR A 141 6.48 9.07 -1.21
N PHE A 142 6.08 9.25 -2.47
CA PHE A 142 6.95 9.63 -3.58
C PHE A 142 6.70 11.07 -4.06
N GLY A 143 6.44 11.98 -3.11
CA GLY A 143 6.13 13.39 -3.33
C GLY A 143 7.28 14.28 -3.81
N LEU A 144 8.26 13.74 -4.54
CA LEU A 144 9.36 14.50 -5.13
C LEU A 144 9.44 14.28 -6.66
N PRO A 145 9.73 15.33 -7.47
CA PRO A 145 9.83 15.23 -8.93
C PRO A 145 10.78 14.18 -9.49
N VAL A 146 11.74 13.72 -8.68
CA VAL A 146 12.68 12.67 -9.06
C VAL A 146 11.96 11.35 -9.28
N PHE A 147 10.91 11.02 -8.51
CA PHE A 147 10.23 9.73 -8.58
C PHE A 147 9.32 9.64 -9.80
N LYS A 148 9.68 8.73 -10.70
CA LYS A 148 8.96 8.43 -11.94
C LYS A 148 9.08 6.93 -12.17
N HIS A 149 8.05 6.20 -11.76
CA HIS A 149 8.11 4.74 -11.76
C HIS A 149 7.85 4.20 -13.17
N PRO A 150 8.68 3.27 -13.67
CA PRO A 150 8.43 2.62 -14.94
C PRO A 150 7.23 1.66 -14.84
N PRO A 151 6.62 1.29 -15.97
CA PRO A 151 5.62 0.21 -16.00
C PRO A 151 6.18 -1.10 -15.40
N ILE A 152 5.40 -1.74 -14.53
CA ILE A 152 5.84 -2.93 -13.76
C ILE A 152 6.35 -4.08 -14.65
N ASN A 153 5.75 -4.27 -15.82
CA ASN A 153 6.15 -5.24 -16.82
C ASN A 153 7.58 -5.01 -17.34
N GLN A 154 8.06 -3.76 -17.41
CA GLN A 154 9.47 -3.50 -17.75
C GLN A 154 10.41 -3.99 -16.63
N GLU A 155 10.03 -3.80 -15.37
CA GLU A 155 10.84 -4.23 -14.23
C GLU A 155 10.83 -5.75 -14.07
N VAL A 156 9.68 -6.39 -14.19
CA VAL A 156 9.59 -7.86 -14.13
C VAL A 156 10.31 -8.50 -15.32
N ASN A 157 10.31 -7.87 -16.50
CA ASN A 157 11.12 -8.35 -17.61
C ASN A 157 12.64 -8.31 -17.33
N LYS A 158 13.12 -7.35 -16.52
CA LYS A 158 14.53 -7.36 -16.04
C LYS A 158 14.81 -8.58 -15.16
N LEU A 159 13.86 -8.95 -14.29
CA LEU A 159 13.95 -10.16 -13.48
C LEU A 159 14.04 -11.42 -14.34
N LEU A 160 13.14 -11.56 -15.32
CA LEU A 160 13.14 -12.71 -16.24
C LEU A 160 14.41 -12.76 -17.10
N THR A 161 14.90 -11.61 -17.56
CA THR A 161 16.17 -11.52 -18.31
C THR A 161 17.34 -11.97 -17.44
N SER A 162 17.39 -11.52 -16.18
CA SER A 162 18.41 -11.95 -15.22
C SER A 162 18.33 -13.45 -14.93
N LEU A 163 17.12 -14.00 -14.80
CA LEU A 163 16.89 -15.43 -14.60
C LEU A 163 17.45 -16.26 -15.75
N ALA A 164 17.25 -15.82 -17.00
CA ALA A 164 17.79 -16.49 -18.17
C ALA A 164 19.32 -16.40 -18.30
N LEU A 165 19.92 -15.29 -17.83
CA LEU A 165 21.37 -15.09 -17.90
C LEU A 165 22.15 -15.83 -16.79
N PHE A 166 21.52 -16.06 -15.65
CA PHE A 166 22.14 -16.68 -14.47
C PHE A 166 21.32 -17.89 -13.97
N PRO A 167 21.14 -18.94 -14.81
CA PRO A 167 20.29 -20.09 -14.48
C PRO A 167 20.83 -20.93 -13.30
N GLU A 168 22.08 -20.74 -12.89
CA GLU A 168 22.69 -21.37 -11.72
C GLU A 168 22.38 -20.67 -10.39
N ARG A 169 21.76 -19.48 -10.42
CA ARG A 169 21.45 -18.66 -9.24
C ARG A 169 19.99 -18.78 -8.85
N CYS A 170 19.70 -18.75 -7.55
CA CYS A 170 18.35 -18.54 -7.04
C CYS A 170 18.03 -17.04 -7.03
N HIS A 171 16.96 -16.62 -7.71
CA HIS A 171 16.56 -15.21 -7.74
C HIS A 171 15.64 -14.91 -6.56
N LEU A 172 16.24 -14.46 -5.47
CA LEU A 172 15.53 -14.09 -4.25
C LEU A 172 15.05 -12.65 -4.34
N VAL A 173 13.74 -12.46 -4.48
CA VAL A 173 13.10 -11.16 -4.65
C VAL A 173 12.42 -10.72 -3.35
N GLY A 174 12.86 -9.57 -2.85
CA GLY A 174 12.25 -8.91 -1.70
C GLY A 174 10.95 -8.24 -2.10
N VAL A 175 9.84 -8.66 -1.49
CA VAL A 175 8.50 -8.11 -1.71
C VAL A 175 7.77 -7.99 -0.38
N TYR A 176 6.96 -6.95 -0.22
CA TYR A 176 6.03 -6.87 0.91
C TYR A 176 4.94 -7.94 0.78
N ALA A 177 4.60 -8.57 1.89
CA ALA A 177 3.64 -9.66 1.99
C ALA A 177 2.24 -9.25 1.53
N LEU A 178 1.86 -7.98 1.74
CA LEU A 178 0.59 -7.41 1.33
C LEU A 178 0.77 -6.47 0.13
N GLY A 179 0.03 -6.74 -0.94
CA GLY A 179 0.02 -5.95 -2.18
C GLY A 179 1.16 -6.32 -3.12
N LYS A 180 2.39 -6.01 -2.72
CA LYS A 180 3.55 -6.09 -3.62
C LYS A 180 3.85 -7.50 -4.11
N CYS A 181 3.79 -8.48 -3.20
CA CYS A 181 3.97 -9.89 -3.52
C CYS A 181 2.99 -10.34 -4.62
N GLN A 182 1.69 -10.09 -4.40
CA GLN A 182 0.63 -10.52 -5.31
C GLN A 182 0.74 -9.82 -6.67
N ARG A 183 1.09 -8.53 -6.66
CA ARG A 183 1.26 -7.75 -7.90
C ARG A 183 2.46 -8.21 -8.73
N VAL A 184 3.59 -8.52 -8.09
CA VAL A 184 4.76 -9.10 -8.78
C VAL A 184 4.42 -10.47 -9.37
N ILE A 185 3.68 -11.31 -8.65
CA ILE A 185 3.23 -12.62 -9.16
C ILE A 185 2.37 -12.44 -10.42
N LEU A 186 1.35 -11.57 -10.40
CA LEU A 186 0.50 -11.37 -11.58
C LEU A 186 1.29 -10.79 -12.76
N ALA A 187 2.18 -9.84 -12.53
CA ALA A 187 3.03 -9.31 -13.59
C ALA A 187 3.97 -10.37 -14.21
N LEU A 188 4.46 -11.34 -13.41
CA LEU A 188 5.20 -12.50 -13.92
C LEU A 188 4.29 -13.39 -14.80
N ARG A 189 3.03 -13.63 -14.38
CA ARG A 189 2.07 -14.44 -15.15
C ARG A 189 1.70 -13.77 -16.47
N GLU A 190 1.46 -12.46 -16.47
CA GLU A 190 1.14 -11.67 -17.68
C GLU A 190 2.29 -11.71 -18.70
N LEU A 191 3.54 -11.81 -18.24
CA LEU A 191 4.72 -11.97 -19.09
C LEU A 191 5.02 -13.43 -19.48
N GLY A 192 4.11 -14.36 -19.18
CA GLY A 192 4.21 -15.76 -19.59
C GLY A 192 5.05 -16.66 -18.67
N TYR A 193 5.46 -16.19 -17.49
CA TYR A 193 6.13 -17.05 -16.52
C TYR A 193 5.10 -17.87 -15.75
N HIS A 194 4.88 -19.12 -16.17
CA HIS A 194 3.90 -20.04 -15.58
C HIS A 194 4.52 -21.15 -14.71
N LYS A 195 5.84 -21.16 -14.52
CA LYS A 195 6.48 -22.05 -13.55
C LYS A 195 5.99 -21.76 -12.12
N PRO A 196 6.08 -22.74 -11.20
CA PRO A 196 5.83 -22.50 -9.79
C PRO A 196 6.69 -21.33 -9.26
N ILE A 197 6.09 -20.49 -8.41
CA ILE A 197 6.83 -19.45 -7.68
C ILE A 197 7.04 -19.95 -6.26
N TYR A 198 8.29 -19.95 -5.81
CA TYR A 198 8.64 -20.40 -4.48
C TYR A 198 8.52 -19.26 -3.48
N MET A 199 7.99 -19.52 -2.28
CA MET A 199 7.70 -18.45 -1.33
C MET A 199 8.21 -18.73 0.08
N HIS A 200 8.69 -17.68 0.72
CA HIS A 200 8.86 -17.64 2.17
C HIS A 200 7.49 -17.75 2.85
N GLY A 201 7.40 -18.50 3.95
CA GLY A 201 6.12 -18.80 4.62
C GLY A 201 5.33 -17.57 5.08
N ALA A 202 6.01 -16.48 5.40
CA ALA A 202 5.39 -15.20 5.78
C ALA A 202 4.48 -14.58 4.69
N LEU A 203 4.65 -14.97 3.42
CA LEU A 203 3.87 -14.42 2.30
C LEU A 203 2.57 -15.21 2.04
N LEU A 204 2.51 -16.47 2.48
CA LEU A 204 1.51 -17.44 2.01
C LEU A 204 0.07 -17.03 2.38
N LYS A 205 -0.19 -16.74 3.65
CA LYS A 205 -1.55 -16.46 4.15
C LYS A 205 -2.24 -15.32 3.40
N LEU A 206 -1.49 -14.28 3.05
CA LEU A 206 -2.04 -13.14 2.31
C LEU A 206 -2.21 -13.46 0.82
N CYS A 207 -1.34 -14.26 0.22
CA CYS A 207 -1.59 -14.77 -1.14
C CYS A 207 -2.82 -15.69 -1.21
N GLU A 208 -3.01 -16.55 -0.21
CA GLU A 208 -4.20 -17.40 -0.07
C GLU A 208 -5.47 -16.55 0.08
N LEU A 209 -5.41 -15.46 0.85
CA LEU A 209 -6.50 -14.50 0.93
C LEU A 209 -6.83 -13.89 -0.43
N TYR A 210 -5.84 -13.39 -1.17
CA TYR A 210 -6.11 -12.84 -2.51
C TYR A 210 -6.73 -13.91 -3.43
N SER A 211 -6.30 -15.17 -3.30
CA SER A 211 -6.88 -16.29 -4.06
C SER A 211 -8.34 -16.56 -3.68
N SER A 212 -8.72 -16.42 -2.40
CA SER A 212 -10.12 -16.57 -1.98
C SER A 212 -11.02 -15.44 -2.47
N TYR A 213 -10.45 -14.27 -2.77
CA TYR A 213 -11.11 -13.16 -3.47
C TYR A 213 -11.04 -13.26 -5.01
N GLY A 214 -10.60 -14.41 -5.56
CA GLY A 214 -10.64 -14.70 -6.99
C GLY A 214 -9.39 -14.30 -7.77
N VAL A 215 -8.33 -13.82 -7.10
CA VAL A 215 -7.07 -13.49 -7.77
C VAL A 215 -6.29 -14.77 -8.12
N THR A 216 -6.08 -15.02 -9.41
CA THR A 216 -5.40 -16.24 -9.88
C THR A 216 -3.88 -16.07 -9.85
N LEU A 217 -3.26 -16.42 -8.72
CA LEU A 217 -1.79 -16.31 -8.53
C LEU A 217 -0.99 -17.49 -9.16
N GLY A 218 -1.68 -18.58 -9.48
CA GLY A 218 -1.07 -19.82 -9.98
C GLY A 218 -0.33 -20.60 -8.90
N ASP A 219 0.55 -21.51 -9.32
CA ASP A 219 1.24 -22.41 -8.39
C ASP A 219 2.25 -21.63 -7.52
N MET A 220 2.04 -21.72 -6.20
CA MET A 220 2.90 -21.14 -5.17
C MET A 220 3.37 -22.25 -4.24
N ILE A 221 4.68 -22.45 -4.13
CA ILE A 221 5.27 -23.55 -3.34
C ILE A 221 6.03 -22.96 -2.15
N PRO A 222 5.67 -23.29 -0.91
CA PRO A 222 6.46 -22.94 0.26
C PRO A 222 7.89 -23.50 0.15
N VAL A 223 8.91 -22.68 0.42
CA VAL A 223 10.32 -23.13 0.38
C VAL A 223 10.58 -24.30 1.34
N THR A 224 9.79 -24.42 2.41
CA THR A 224 9.86 -25.54 3.37
C THR A 224 9.41 -26.89 2.80
N GLU A 225 8.69 -26.90 1.68
CA GLU A 225 8.17 -28.12 1.04
C GLU A 225 9.11 -28.64 -0.07
N VAL A 226 10.20 -27.93 -0.34
CA VAL A 226 11.19 -28.34 -1.33
C VAL A 226 12.11 -29.41 -0.75
N GLU A 227 12.24 -30.55 -1.42
CA GLU A 227 13.09 -31.68 -0.98
C GLU A 227 14.57 -31.28 -0.79
N SER A 228 15.07 -30.41 -1.67
CA SER A 228 16.44 -29.90 -1.59
C SER A 228 16.49 -28.42 -1.98
N LEU A 229 16.98 -27.55 -1.10
CA LEU A 229 17.15 -26.12 -1.41
C LEU A 229 18.03 -25.88 -2.65
N LYS A 230 18.88 -26.84 -3.03
CA LYS A 230 19.69 -26.76 -4.25
C LYS A 230 18.84 -26.72 -5.53
N SER A 231 17.62 -27.27 -5.51
CA SER A 231 16.72 -27.23 -6.68
C SER A 231 16.14 -25.83 -6.95
N LEU A 232 16.36 -24.87 -6.06
CA LEU A 232 15.95 -23.47 -6.24
C LEU A 232 16.92 -22.66 -7.12
N ALA A 233 18.01 -23.26 -7.61
CA ALA A 233 18.84 -22.64 -8.64
C ALA A 233 18.04 -22.52 -9.95
N GLY A 234 18.04 -21.34 -10.56
CA GLY A 234 17.29 -21.04 -11.78
C GLY A 234 15.80 -20.78 -11.55
N GLU A 235 15.38 -20.63 -10.30
CA GLU A 235 14.00 -20.38 -9.91
C GLU A 235 13.83 -19.04 -9.17
N ILE A 236 12.59 -18.52 -9.18
CA ILE A 236 12.23 -17.30 -8.47
C ILE A 236 11.72 -17.65 -7.07
N VAL A 237 12.33 -17.06 -6.05
CA VAL A 237 11.89 -17.15 -4.66
C VAL A 237 11.45 -15.77 -4.18
N LEU A 238 10.22 -15.63 -3.69
CA LEU A 238 9.73 -14.41 -3.07
C LEU A 238 9.90 -14.48 -1.54
N ALA A 239 10.35 -13.39 -0.93
CA ALA A 239 10.49 -13.28 0.52
C ALA A 239 10.25 -11.86 1.02
N PRO A 240 9.87 -11.67 2.30
CA PRO A 240 9.83 -10.33 2.89
C PRO A 240 11.24 -9.70 2.87
N PRO A 241 11.37 -8.36 2.77
CA PRO A 241 12.67 -7.70 2.67
C PRO A 241 13.62 -8.01 3.83
N SER A 242 13.07 -8.26 5.03
CA SER A 242 13.83 -8.67 6.22
C SER A 242 14.56 -10.00 6.07
N ALA A 243 14.05 -10.91 5.22
CA ALA A 243 14.62 -12.23 5.00
C ALA A 243 15.75 -12.24 3.95
N LEU A 244 15.95 -11.16 3.18
CA LEU A 244 16.92 -11.12 2.07
C LEU A 244 18.37 -11.42 2.53
N HIS A 245 18.74 -10.97 3.73
CA HIS A 245 20.12 -11.08 4.25
C HIS A 245 20.25 -11.93 5.52
N ASP A 246 19.16 -12.56 5.94
CA ASP A 246 19.11 -13.37 7.17
C ASP A 246 19.70 -14.78 6.96
N ARG A 247 19.83 -15.56 8.04
CA ARG A 247 20.30 -16.95 8.02
C ARG A 247 19.45 -17.84 7.13
N TRP A 248 18.17 -17.52 6.93
CA TRP A 248 17.29 -18.26 6.03
C TRP A 248 17.77 -18.17 4.57
N SER A 249 18.02 -16.97 4.04
CA SER A 249 18.40 -16.80 2.63
C SER A 249 19.79 -17.35 2.30
N ARG A 250 20.70 -17.37 3.28
CA ARG A 250 22.06 -17.93 3.12
C ARG A 250 22.10 -19.43 2.81
N LYS A 251 21.00 -20.14 3.04
CA LYS A 251 20.87 -21.57 2.71
C LYS A 251 20.49 -21.81 1.24
N LEU A 252 20.05 -20.77 0.54
CA LEU A 252 19.65 -20.83 -0.87
C LEU A 252 20.88 -20.83 -1.79
N PRO A 253 20.82 -21.48 -2.97
CA PRO A 253 21.97 -21.65 -3.84
C PRO A 253 22.30 -20.34 -4.59
N ASN A 254 23.52 -19.83 -4.39
CA ASN A 254 24.12 -18.72 -5.14
C ASN A 254 23.15 -17.53 -5.39
N VAL A 255 22.54 -17.03 -4.31
CA VAL A 255 21.42 -16.06 -4.37
C VAL A 255 21.75 -14.83 -5.20
N MET A 256 20.93 -14.55 -6.22
CA MET A 256 20.78 -13.24 -6.86
C MET A 256 19.77 -12.43 -6.06
N THR A 257 20.25 -11.45 -5.28
CA THR A 257 19.35 -10.63 -4.45
C THR A 257 18.67 -9.55 -5.28
N ALA A 258 17.36 -9.62 -5.40
CA ALA A 258 16.52 -8.58 -5.99
C ALA A 258 15.63 -7.93 -4.92
N MET A 259 15.24 -6.68 -5.15
CA MET A 259 14.31 -5.96 -4.27
C MET A 259 13.31 -5.18 -5.11
N ALA A 260 12.01 -5.37 -4.85
CA ALA A 260 10.94 -4.59 -5.44
C ALA A 260 10.53 -3.44 -4.49
N SER A 261 10.83 -2.20 -4.87
CA SER A 261 10.37 -1.00 -4.17
C SER A 261 10.56 0.23 -5.06
N GLY A 262 9.68 1.24 -4.95
CA GLY A 262 9.86 2.53 -5.64
C GLY A 262 11.19 3.20 -5.27
N TRP A 263 11.66 3.00 -4.03
CA TRP A 263 12.94 3.51 -3.55
C TRP A 263 14.16 2.93 -4.27
N MET A 264 14.01 1.83 -5.01
CA MET A 264 15.08 1.24 -5.82
C MET A 264 15.54 2.14 -6.97
N GLN A 265 14.76 3.17 -7.31
CA GLN A 265 15.18 4.23 -8.22
C GLN A 265 16.39 5.03 -7.66
N ILE A 266 16.53 5.12 -6.34
CA ILE A 266 17.62 5.86 -5.69
C ILE A 266 18.82 4.94 -5.49
N ARG A 267 19.91 5.21 -6.24
CA ARG A 267 21.15 4.40 -6.22
C ARG A 267 21.76 4.20 -4.82
N ALA A 268 21.64 5.19 -3.94
CA ALA A 268 22.13 5.06 -2.57
C ALA A 268 21.34 4.01 -1.77
N ARG A 269 19.99 3.99 -1.94
CA ARG A 269 19.09 3.04 -1.26
C ARG A 269 19.30 1.62 -1.79
N SER A 270 19.45 1.43 -3.10
CA SER A 270 19.70 0.10 -3.67
C SER A 270 21.01 -0.52 -3.17
N LYS A 271 22.08 0.29 -3.08
CA LYS A 271 23.35 -0.12 -2.45
C LYS A 271 23.19 -0.46 -0.97
N GLN A 272 22.48 0.37 -0.21
CA GLN A 272 22.24 0.15 1.23
C GLN A 272 21.49 -1.16 1.48
N ARG A 273 20.48 -1.48 0.64
CA ARG A 273 19.71 -2.73 0.71
C ARG A 273 20.45 -3.93 0.10
N LYS A 274 21.67 -3.74 -0.44
CA LYS A 274 22.47 -4.75 -1.14
C LYS A 274 21.69 -5.51 -2.22
N ALA A 275 20.81 -4.80 -2.93
CA ALA A 275 20.07 -5.36 -4.05
C ALA A 275 21.01 -5.38 -5.28
N GLU A 276 21.40 -6.58 -5.72
CA GLU A 276 22.13 -6.77 -6.98
C GLU A 276 21.23 -6.44 -8.18
N LEU A 277 19.93 -6.79 -8.06
CA LEU A 277 18.91 -6.47 -9.02
C LEU A 277 17.83 -5.55 -8.41
N PRO A 278 18.00 -4.23 -8.44
CA PRO A 278 16.97 -3.28 -8.03
C PRO A 278 15.80 -3.27 -9.03
N LEU A 279 14.58 -3.52 -8.56
CA LEU A 279 13.34 -3.47 -9.33
C LEU A 279 12.49 -2.28 -8.87
N ILE A 280 12.23 -1.33 -9.76
CA ILE A 280 11.53 -0.07 -9.43
C ILE A 280 10.01 -0.31 -9.49
N ILE A 281 9.48 -0.99 -8.48
CA ILE A 281 8.07 -1.37 -8.39
C ILE A 281 7.50 -0.76 -7.12
N SER A 282 6.57 0.18 -7.26
CA SER A 282 5.88 0.84 -6.15
C SER A 282 4.39 0.59 -6.20
N ASP A 283 3.78 0.43 -5.02
CA ASP A 283 2.32 0.36 -4.87
C ASP A 283 1.69 1.72 -4.52
N HIS A 284 2.46 2.80 -4.60
CA HIS A 284 2.01 4.18 -4.39
C HIS A 284 2.18 5.01 -5.66
N CYS A 285 1.47 6.13 -5.72
CA CYS A 285 1.62 7.11 -6.77
C CYS A 285 3.04 7.66 -6.85
N ASP A 286 3.58 7.75 -8.06
CA ASP A 286 4.75 8.57 -8.34
C ASP A 286 4.38 10.06 -8.50
N TRP A 287 5.38 10.91 -8.74
CA TRP A 287 5.14 12.34 -8.86
C TRP A 287 4.14 12.73 -9.98
N PRO A 288 4.29 12.26 -11.23
CA PRO A 288 3.27 12.43 -12.26
C PRO A 288 1.86 11.99 -11.85
N GLU A 289 1.72 10.83 -11.21
CA GLU A 289 0.42 10.30 -10.78
C GLU A 289 -0.22 11.14 -9.66
N LEU A 290 0.58 11.66 -8.72
CA LEU A 290 0.12 12.62 -7.70
C LEU A 290 -0.43 13.89 -8.37
N LEU A 291 0.32 14.50 -9.30
CA LEU A 291 -0.12 15.71 -10.00
C LEU A 291 -1.34 15.46 -10.90
N GLN A 292 -1.42 14.29 -11.54
CA GLN A 292 -2.60 13.88 -12.29
C GLN A 292 -3.82 13.79 -11.36
N THR A 293 -3.65 13.22 -10.18
CA THR A 293 -4.73 13.05 -9.21
C THR A 293 -5.25 14.41 -8.75
N LEU A 294 -4.37 15.36 -8.39
CA LEU A 294 -4.80 16.71 -8.01
C LEU A 294 -5.60 17.41 -9.12
N LYS A 295 -5.14 17.30 -10.39
CA LYS A 295 -5.87 17.87 -11.54
C LYS A 295 -7.24 17.24 -11.76
N GLN A 296 -7.36 15.93 -11.59
CA GLN A 296 -8.60 15.20 -11.85
C GLN A 296 -9.60 15.33 -10.69
N VAL A 297 -9.13 15.27 -9.44
CA VAL A 297 -9.96 15.51 -8.25
C VAL A 297 -10.39 16.97 -8.17
N ASN A 298 -9.53 17.89 -8.60
CA ASN A 298 -9.77 19.33 -8.69
C ASN A 298 -10.42 19.95 -7.41
N PRO A 299 -9.82 19.73 -6.22
CA PRO A 299 -10.39 20.22 -4.98
C PRO A 299 -10.15 21.73 -4.80
N GLN A 300 -10.81 22.35 -3.83
CA GLN A 300 -10.51 23.74 -3.44
C GLN A 300 -9.24 23.79 -2.57
N GLU A 301 -9.12 22.86 -1.63
CA GLU A 301 -7.94 22.70 -0.77
C GLU A 301 -7.29 21.31 -0.91
N VAL A 302 -5.96 21.26 -0.86
CA VAL A 302 -5.16 20.03 -0.82
C VAL A 302 -4.39 19.98 0.50
N TRP A 303 -4.61 18.95 1.29
CA TRP A 303 -3.83 18.72 2.50
C TRP A 303 -2.90 17.54 2.23
N VAL A 304 -1.63 17.69 2.54
CA VAL A 304 -0.62 16.68 2.22
C VAL A 304 -0.12 16.04 3.50
N THR A 305 -0.03 14.73 3.51
CA THR A 305 0.47 13.92 4.63
C THR A 305 1.36 12.78 4.11
N HIS A 306 1.91 11.96 5.00
CA HIS A 306 2.71 10.77 4.68
C HIS A 306 3.86 11.05 3.68
N GLY A 307 5.00 11.55 4.16
CA GLY A 307 6.24 11.68 3.37
C GLY A 307 6.81 13.10 3.32
N ARG A 308 7.49 13.44 2.22
CA ARG A 308 8.13 14.77 2.04
C ARG A 308 7.13 15.78 1.48
N GLU A 309 6.26 16.25 2.35
CA GLU A 309 5.07 17.07 2.02
C GLU A 309 5.40 18.39 1.31
N ALA A 310 6.52 19.03 1.66
CA ALA A 310 6.84 20.41 1.24
C ALA A 310 6.85 20.60 -0.29
N ALA A 311 7.36 19.63 -1.04
CA ALA A 311 7.43 19.73 -2.50
C ALA A 311 6.06 19.63 -3.15
N LEU A 312 5.21 18.67 -2.70
CA LEU A 312 3.86 18.52 -3.22
C LEU A 312 2.97 19.69 -2.82
N VAL A 313 3.07 20.20 -1.59
CA VAL A 313 2.37 21.41 -1.14
C VAL A 313 2.73 22.60 -2.02
N HIS A 314 4.03 22.84 -2.25
CA HIS A 314 4.48 23.93 -3.11
C HIS A 314 3.97 23.77 -4.55
N GLN A 315 4.04 22.57 -5.12
CA GLN A 315 3.57 22.31 -6.46
C GLN A 315 2.05 22.47 -6.60
N ALA A 316 1.27 22.06 -5.59
CA ALA A 316 -0.18 22.25 -5.56
C ALA A 316 -0.56 23.75 -5.53
N GLN A 317 0.19 24.57 -4.78
CA GLN A 317 0.02 26.03 -4.79
C GLN A 317 0.31 26.64 -6.17
N LEU A 318 1.37 26.19 -6.85
CA LEU A 318 1.68 26.61 -8.22
C LEU A 318 0.61 26.20 -9.23
N MET A 319 -0.14 25.12 -8.94
CA MET A 319 -1.27 24.67 -9.74
C MET A 319 -2.58 25.43 -9.44
N GLY A 320 -2.57 26.34 -8.45
CA GLY A 320 -3.70 27.19 -8.10
C GLY A 320 -4.54 26.69 -6.92
N TYR A 321 -4.15 25.60 -6.25
CA TYR A 321 -4.86 25.08 -5.09
C TYR A 321 -4.42 25.76 -3.79
N GLN A 322 -5.33 25.90 -2.82
CA GLN A 322 -4.91 26.16 -1.45
C GLN A 322 -4.29 24.87 -0.90
N ALA A 323 -3.02 24.89 -0.50
CA ALA A 323 -2.37 23.67 -0.02
C ALA A 323 -1.57 23.87 1.27
N LYS A 324 -1.61 22.85 2.14
CA LYS A 324 -0.87 22.81 3.41
C LYS A 324 -0.41 21.39 3.77
N ALA A 325 0.61 21.34 4.60
CA ALA A 325 0.99 20.14 5.35
C ALA A 325 -0.08 19.78 6.40
N LEU A 326 -0.35 18.49 6.55
CA LEU A 326 -1.17 17.93 7.63
C LEU A 326 -0.25 17.15 8.57
N SER A 327 0.23 17.85 9.60
CA SER A 327 1.11 17.25 10.61
C SER A 327 0.36 16.15 11.38
N LEU A 328 0.83 14.91 11.25
CA LEU A 328 0.40 13.77 12.07
C LEU A 328 1.45 13.50 13.14
N ILE A 329 1.04 13.51 14.41
CA ILE A 329 1.95 13.23 15.53
C ILE A 329 2.22 11.72 15.56
N GLY A 330 3.51 11.33 15.59
CA GLY A 330 3.92 9.93 15.80
C GLY A 330 4.02 9.06 14.54
N ARG A 331 3.78 9.60 13.34
CA ARG A 331 4.10 8.91 12.07
C ARG A 331 5.49 9.33 11.58
N SER A 332 6.37 8.37 11.31
CA SER A 332 7.70 8.65 10.75
C SER A 332 7.59 9.08 9.28
N ASP A 333 8.48 9.97 8.84
CA ASP A 333 8.72 10.23 7.41
C ASP A 333 8.88 8.88 6.71
N GLY A 334 8.15 8.64 5.61
CA GLY A 334 7.97 7.34 4.91
C GLY A 334 9.23 6.72 4.29
N ASP A 335 10.36 6.80 4.98
CA ASP A 335 11.66 6.21 4.66
C ASP A 335 11.75 4.72 5.07
N ASP A 336 10.80 4.23 5.87
CA ASP A 336 10.69 2.84 6.25
C ASP A 336 9.30 2.31 5.86
N ASP A 337 9.23 1.81 4.63
CA ASP A 337 8.25 0.80 4.20
C ASP A 337 8.42 -0.45 5.11
N GLY A 338 8.03 -0.36 6.38
CA GLY A 338 8.11 -1.40 7.40
C GLY A 338 6.77 -2.09 7.59
N GLU A 339 6.73 -3.41 7.43
CA GLU A 339 5.52 -4.25 7.46
C GLU A 339 4.68 -4.23 8.75
#